data_AF-A0A2H0IWQ1-F1
#
_entry.id   AF-A0A2H0IWQ1-F1
#
_cell.length_a   1.000
_cell.length_b   1.000
_cell.length_c   1.000
_cell.angle_alpha   90.00
_cell.angle_beta   90.00
_cell.angle_gamma   90.00
#
_symmetry.space_group_name_H-M   'P 1'
#
loop_
_entity.id
_entity.type
_entity.pdbx_description
1 polymer ?
#
loop_
_entity_poly.entity_id
_entity_poly.type
_entity_poly.pdbx_seq_one_letter_code
_entity_poly.pdbx_strand_id
1 'polypeptide(L)'
;MIATHYSPDFTAVVFEGNCLEFMREMPDESIQLVVTSPPYNIGKPYEKKLSLKDYVEQQSKVIESCVRVLTPTGSICWQVGNYVDKGQITPLDIVLFPIFEKLGLQLRNRIVWHFEHGLHCSKRFSGRYETVLWFTKTDAYKFNLDPVRVPQKYPGKRHFKGPKMGELSGNPLGKNPGDVWVIPNVKSNHVEKTEHPCQFPVELVERFVLSLTDEGDRVLDPFLGSGTSVVAALKHGRGGLGAELAPDYVTIARSRVQAQQAGRLITRPMNKPVFDPIVAGSALTTNHWKVPEVSPLQLSLMQQQAPYKVIPHEDI
;
A
#
# COMPACT_ATOMS: atom_id res chain seq x y z
N MET A 1 25.98 8.73 5.02
CA MET A 1 25.49 10.05 4.57
C MET A 1 24.34 9.85 3.60
N ILE A 2 23.41 10.80 3.52
CA ILE A 2 22.32 10.78 2.52
C ILE A 2 22.86 11.47 1.28
N ALA A 3 22.92 10.77 0.15
CA ALA A 3 23.35 11.37 -1.12
C ALA A 3 22.23 12.22 -1.72
N THR A 4 22.62 13.20 -2.54
CA THR A 4 21.70 14.08 -3.27
C THR A 4 21.55 13.71 -4.74
N HIS A 5 22.43 12.87 -5.27
CA HIS A 5 22.44 12.33 -6.63
C HIS A 5 22.63 10.81 -6.61
N TYR A 6 22.34 10.15 -7.73
CA TYR A 6 22.57 8.73 -7.86
C TYR A 6 24.08 8.39 -7.81
N SER A 7 24.40 7.28 -7.15
CA SER A 7 25.74 6.71 -7.09
C SER A 7 25.63 5.19 -6.91
N PRO A 8 26.50 4.35 -7.48
CA PRO A 8 26.41 2.91 -7.27
C PRO A 8 26.51 2.50 -5.79
N ASP A 9 27.19 3.27 -4.95
CA ASP A 9 27.52 2.91 -3.56
C ASP A 9 26.64 3.61 -2.51
N PHE A 10 25.43 4.06 -2.87
CA PHE A 10 24.53 4.67 -1.89
C PHE A 10 23.86 3.64 -0.97
N THR A 11 23.59 4.07 0.26
CA THR A 11 22.58 3.44 1.11
C THR A 11 21.24 4.19 1.03
N ALA A 12 21.29 5.53 0.94
CA ALA A 12 20.11 6.38 0.82
C ALA A 12 20.36 7.57 -0.12
N VAL A 13 19.43 7.85 -1.03
CA VAL A 13 19.42 9.07 -1.85
C VAL A 13 18.11 9.84 -1.65
N VAL A 14 18.21 11.15 -1.41
CA VAL A 14 17.08 12.07 -1.42
C VAL A 14 17.42 13.20 -2.40
N PHE A 15 16.92 13.06 -3.62
CA PHE A 15 17.09 14.02 -4.70
C PHE A 15 16.02 15.11 -4.60
N GLU A 16 16.46 16.37 -4.64
CA GLU A 16 15.59 17.54 -4.65
C GLU A 16 15.42 18.02 -6.09
N GLY A 17 14.28 17.73 -6.71
CA GLY A 17 14.02 18.09 -8.10
C GLY A 17 13.12 17.12 -8.85
N ASN A 18 13.17 17.19 -10.17
CA ASN A 18 12.31 16.41 -11.05
C ASN A 18 12.69 14.93 -11.07
N CYS A 19 11.73 14.03 -10.88
CA CYS A 19 11.98 12.59 -10.85
C CYS A 19 12.45 12.00 -12.19
N LEU A 20 12.08 12.60 -13.33
CA LEU A 20 12.57 12.19 -14.65
C LEU A 20 14.04 12.57 -14.82
N GLU A 21 14.46 13.72 -14.30
CA GLU A 21 15.88 14.11 -14.30
C GLU A 21 16.69 13.17 -13.42
N PHE A 22 16.20 12.88 -12.22
CA PHE A 22 16.84 11.95 -11.30
C PHE A 22 16.98 10.54 -11.91
N MET A 23 15.91 9.99 -12.50
CA MET A 23 15.97 8.66 -13.10
C MET A 23 16.92 8.59 -14.30
N ARG A 24 17.20 9.70 -15.02
CA ARG A 24 18.21 9.71 -16.11
C ARG A 24 19.63 9.45 -15.61
N GLU A 25 19.93 9.73 -14.34
CA GLU A 25 21.22 9.41 -13.73
C GLU A 25 21.39 7.89 -13.50
N MET A 26 20.29 7.13 -13.53
CA MET A 26 20.28 5.70 -13.21
C MET A 26 20.52 4.84 -14.45
N PRO A 27 21.40 3.81 -14.36
CA PRO A 27 21.50 2.79 -15.38
C PRO A 27 20.17 2.05 -15.57
N ASP A 28 19.98 1.52 -16.78
CA ASP A 28 18.91 0.58 -17.07
C ASP A 28 19.03 -0.63 -16.12
N GLU A 29 17.88 -1.22 -15.79
CA GLU A 29 17.83 -2.47 -15.02
C GLU A 29 18.60 -2.47 -13.69
N SER A 30 18.59 -1.34 -12.98
CA SER A 30 19.35 -1.13 -11.74
C SER A 30 18.51 -1.08 -10.46
N ILE A 31 17.18 -1.16 -10.58
CA ILE A 31 16.20 -1.03 -9.49
C ILE A 31 15.36 -2.30 -9.36
N GLN A 32 15.25 -2.85 -8.16
CA GLN A 32 14.46 -4.06 -7.94
C GLN A 32 12.98 -3.75 -7.65
N LEU A 33 12.70 -2.68 -6.91
CA LEU A 33 11.34 -2.30 -6.55
C LEU A 33 11.12 -0.81 -6.77
N VAL A 34 10.05 -0.46 -7.49
CA VAL A 34 9.47 0.87 -7.45
C VAL A 34 8.23 0.82 -6.58
N VAL A 35 8.15 1.65 -5.54
CA VAL A 35 6.97 1.74 -4.65
C VAL A 35 6.67 3.19 -4.35
N THR A 36 5.46 3.62 -4.69
CA THR A 36 5.14 5.06 -4.71
C THR A 36 3.65 5.33 -4.60
N SER A 37 3.32 6.58 -4.25
CA SER A 37 2.00 7.18 -4.33
C SER A 37 2.09 8.52 -5.08
N PRO A 38 1.78 8.58 -6.39
CA PRO A 38 1.88 9.84 -7.13
C PRO A 38 0.86 10.88 -6.64
N PRO A 39 1.06 12.17 -6.95
CA PRO A 39 0.05 13.19 -6.69
C PRO A 39 -1.24 12.92 -7.48
N TYR A 40 -2.41 12.93 -6.83
CA TYR A 40 -3.69 12.55 -7.46
C TYR A 40 -4.40 13.66 -8.26
N ASN A 41 -3.69 14.74 -8.63
CA ASN A 41 -4.26 15.88 -9.37
C ASN A 41 -5.51 16.49 -8.70
N ILE A 42 -5.50 16.60 -7.36
CA ILE A 42 -6.66 17.04 -6.57
C ILE A 42 -6.73 18.58 -6.47
N GLY A 43 -5.73 19.31 -6.99
CA GLY A 43 -5.69 20.77 -6.88
C GLY A 43 -5.46 21.20 -5.43
N LYS A 44 -4.46 20.61 -4.77
CA LYS A 44 -3.94 21.10 -3.47
C LYS A 44 -3.45 22.55 -3.64
N PRO A 45 -3.20 23.32 -2.56
CA PRO A 45 -2.80 24.73 -2.65
C PRO A 45 -1.59 25.03 -3.57
N TYR A 46 -0.83 23.99 -3.91
CA TYR A 46 0.38 24.03 -4.73
C TYR A 46 0.23 23.43 -6.14
N GLU A 47 -0.97 23.00 -6.55
CA GLU A 47 -1.22 22.37 -7.86
C GLU A 47 -2.32 23.11 -8.63
N LYS A 48 -2.02 23.60 -9.84
CA LYS A 48 -3.07 23.89 -10.82
C LYS A 48 -3.72 22.57 -11.20
N LYS A 49 -5.04 22.44 -11.01
CA LYS A 49 -5.80 21.27 -11.42
C LYS A 49 -5.60 21.04 -12.92
N LEU A 50 -4.86 20.00 -13.28
CA LEU A 50 -4.62 19.59 -14.66
C LEU A 50 -5.86 18.87 -15.20
N SER A 51 -6.00 18.79 -16.52
CA SER A 51 -6.98 17.86 -17.08
C SER A 51 -6.58 16.43 -16.72
N LEU A 52 -7.55 15.52 -16.59
CA LEU A 52 -7.26 14.11 -16.34
C LEU A 52 -6.35 13.53 -17.44
N LYS A 53 -6.50 14.00 -18.68
CA LYS A 53 -5.66 13.60 -19.80
C LYS A 53 -4.19 13.99 -19.60
N ASP A 54 -3.93 15.25 -19.24
CA ASP A 54 -2.56 15.73 -19.01
C ASP A 54 -1.92 15.01 -17.82
N TYR A 55 -2.70 14.75 -16.78
CA TYR A 55 -2.26 13.93 -15.65
C TYR A 55 -1.81 12.54 -16.10
N VAL A 56 -2.66 11.82 -16.85
CA VAL A 56 -2.35 10.49 -17.36
C VAL A 56 -1.10 10.50 -18.26
N GLU A 57 -0.93 11.52 -19.10
CA GLU A 57 0.26 11.67 -19.95
C GLU A 57 1.54 11.88 -19.12
N GLN A 58 1.47 12.71 -18.07
CA GLN A 58 2.60 12.90 -17.15
C GLN A 58 2.94 11.60 -16.40
N GLN A 59 1.93 10.87 -15.92
CA GLN A 59 2.15 9.58 -15.28
C GLN A 59 2.79 8.57 -16.25
N SER A 60 2.38 8.55 -17.53
CA SER A 60 2.97 7.68 -18.56
C SER A 60 4.48 7.86 -18.66
N LYS A 61 4.96 9.10 -18.74
CA LYS A 61 6.40 9.43 -18.86
C LYS A 61 7.21 8.93 -17.65
N VAL A 62 6.63 9.05 -16.45
CA VAL A 62 7.27 8.56 -15.22
C VAL A 62 7.27 7.04 -15.17
N ILE A 63 6.15 6.40 -15.51
CA ILE A 63 6.04 4.94 -15.55
C ILE A 63 7.01 4.35 -16.58
N GLU A 64 7.11 4.93 -17.78
CA GLU A 64 8.10 4.54 -18.81
C GLU A 64 9.53 4.56 -18.26
N SER A 65 9.89 5.64 -17.55
CA SER A 65 11.21 5.78 -16.93
C SER A 65 11.43 4.74 -15.81
N CYS A 66 10.38 4.43 -15.03
CA CYS A 66 10.41 3.37 -14.02
C CYS A 66 10.64 1.99 -14.66
N VAL A 67 9.96 1.68 -15.77
CA VAL A 67 10.09 0.40 -16.47
C VAL A 67 11.52 0.21 -17.01
N ARG A 68 12.14 1.27 -17.52
CA ARG A 68 13.54 1.23 -17.98
C ARG A 68 14.51 0.85 -16.86
N VAL A 69 14.39 1.47 -15.69
CA VAL A 69 15.33 1.23 -14.57
C VAL A 69 15.06 -0.07 -13.82
N LEU A 70 13.90 -0.73 -14.01
CA LEU A 70 13.60 -1.99 -13.35
C LEU A 70 14.44 -3.15 -13.87
N THR A 71 14.95 -3.98 -12.96
CA THR A 71 15.54 -5.28 -13.29
C THR A 71 14.51 -6.20 -13.97
N PRO A 72 14.91 -7.21 -14.74
CA PRO A 72 14.01 -8.24 -15.27
C PRO A 72 13.16 -8.93 -14.19
N THR A 73 13.69 -9.05 -12.97
CA THR A 73 13.02 -9.64 -11.80
C THR A 73 12.25 -8.62 -10.95
N GLY A 74 12.20 -7.37 -11.39
CA GLY A 74 11.71 -6.23 -10.62
C GLY A 74 10.20 -6.04 -10.62
N SER A 75 9.72 -5.26 -9.65
CA SER A 75 8.29 -4.98 -9.44
C SER A 75 7.98 -3.49 -9.34
N ILE A 76 6.77 -3.09 -9.76
CA ILE A 76 6.17 -1.78 -9.47
C ILE A 76 4.97 -1.97 -8.55
N CYS A 77 4.92 -1.18 -7.47
CA CYS A 77 3.78 -1.03 -6.59
C CYS A 77 3.27 0.41 -6.69
N TRP A 78 2.20 0.60 -7.46
CA TRP A 78 1.66 1.92 -7.75
C TRP A 78 0.40 2.19 -6.94
N GLN A 79 0.53 2.96 -5.87
CA GLN A 79 -0.53 3.23 -4.93
C GLN A 79 -1.35 4.44 -5.37
N VAL A 80 -2.65 4.26 -5.61
CA VAL A 80 -3.54 5.36 -6.03
C VAL A 80 -4.90 5.30 -5.37
N GLY A 81 -5.51 6.47 -5.24
CA GLY A 81 -6.87 6.64 -4.78
C GLY A 81 -7.83 6.99 -5.91
N ASN A 82 -8.70 7.94 -5.64
CA ASN A 82 -9.72 8.40 -6.57
C ASN A 82 -9.50 9.86 -6.94
N TYR A 83 -9.67 10.17 -8.23
CA TYR A 83 -9.88 11.53 -8.69
C TYR A 83 -11.35 11.88 -8.55
N VAL A 84 -11.65 13.04 -7.97
CA VAL A 84 -13.04 13.49 -7.75
C VAL A 84 -13.25 14.83 -8.44
N ASP A 85 -14.21 14.88 -9.36
CA ASP A 85 -14.63 16.10 -10.03
C ASP A 85 -16.15 16.22 -9.97
N LYS A 86 -16.65 17.34 -9.44
CA LYS A 86 -18.09 17.63 -9.30
C LYS A 86 -18.91 16.46 -8.69
N GLY A 87 -18.30 15.72 -7.76
CA GLY A 87 -18.92 14.58 -7.06
C GLY A 87 -18.81 13.24 -7.79
N GLN A 88 -18.39 13.22 -9.05
CA GLN A 88 -18.07 12.00 -9.79
C GLN A 88 -16.71 11.45 -9.35
N ILE A 89 -16.65 10.14 -9.15
CA ILE A 89 -15.43 9.41 -8.82
C ILE A 89 -14.85 8.81 -10.09
N THR A 90 -13.57 9.05 -10.31
CA THR A 90 -12.76 8.35 -11.31
C THR A 90 -11.68 7.57 -10.57
N PRO A 91 -11.75 6.22 -10.52
CA PRO A 91 -10.71 5.39 -9.92
C PRO A 91 -9.43 5.50 -10.75
N LEU A 92 -8.36 6.01 -10.13
CA LEU A 92 -7.11 6.26 -10.86
C LEU A 92 -6.40 4.98 -11.27
N ASP A 93 -6.60 3.89 -10.53
CA ASP A 93 -6.08 2.57 -10.87
C ASP A 93 -6.63 2.06 -12.21
N ILE A 94 -7.93 2.25 -12.46
CA ILE A 94 -8.57 1.88 -13.74
C ILE A 94 -7.99 2.71 -14.88
N VAL A 95 -7.79 4.02 -14.65
CA VAL A 95 -7.31 4.94 -15.69
C VAL A 95 -5.84 4.71 -16.02
N LEU A 96 -5.01 4.35 -15.03
CA LEU A 96 -3.58 4.16 -15.21
C LEU A 96 -3.20 2.73 -15.63
N PHE A 97 -4.03 1.71 -15.33
CA PHE A 97 -3.78 0.31 -15.69
C PHE A 97 -3.33 0.10 -17.15
N PRO A 98 -3.99 0.69 -18.17
CA PRO A 98 -3.60 0.48 -19.57
C PRO A 98 -2.20 0.98 -19.92
N ILE A 99 -1.61 1.91 -19.16
CA ILE A 99 -0.23 2.36 -19.39
C ILE A 99 0.73 1.21 -19.09
N PHE A 100 0.56 0.57 -17.92
CA PHE A 100 1.42 -0.53 -17.50
C PHE A 100 1.32 -1.74 -18.44
N GLU A 101 0.10 -2.07 -18.89
CA GLU A 101 -0.13 -3.18 -19.84
C GLU A 101 0.56 -2.91 -21.19
N LYS A 102 0.45 -1.69 -21.73
CA LYS A 102 1.12 -1.30 -22.98
C LYS A 102 2.64 -1.37 -22.90
N LEU A 103 3.20 -1.20 -21.71
CA LEU A 103 4.64 -1.33 -21.45
C LEU A 103 5.06 -2.78 -21.15
N GLY A 104 4.15 -3.74 -21.30
CA GLY A 104 4.43 -5.17 -21.17
C GLY A 104 4.49 -5.68 -19.73
N LEU A 105 4.11 -4.87 -18.74
CA LEU A 105 4.08 -5.33 -17.35
C LEU A 105 2.87 -6.24 -17.08
N GLN A 106 3.06 -7.19 -16.17
CA GLN A 106 2.02 -8.15 -15.77
C GLN A 106 1.46 -7.79 -14.40
N LEU A 107 0.15 -7.57 -14.29
CA LEU A 107 -0.51 -7.33 -13.00
C LEU A 107 -0.57 -8.63 -12.20
N ARG A 108 -0.04 -8.62 -10.96
CA ARG A 108 -0.11 -9.77 -10.04
C ARG A 108 -1.24 -9.64 -9.04
N ASN A 109 -1.36 -8.47 -8.41
CA ASN A 109 -2.49 -8.15 -7.55
C ASN A 109 -2.90 -6.69 -7.68
N ARG A 110 -4.21 -6.46 -7.58
CA ARG A 110 -4.79 -5.18 -7.21
C ARG A 110 -5.08 -5.20 -5.71
N ILE A 111 -4.11 -4.76 -4.93
CA ILE A 111 -4.19 -4.79 -3.47
C ILE A 111 -5.11 -3.66 -3.00
N VAL A 112 -6.00 -3.96 -2.06
CA VAL A 112 -6.89 -3.01 -1.40
C VAL A 112 -6.29 -2.66 -0.05
N TRP A 113 -5.81 -1.43 0.09
CA TRP A 113 -5.39 -0.88 1.37
C TRP A 113 -6.60 -0.23 2.05
N HIS A 114 -7.14 -0.90 3.06
CA HIS A 114 -8.27 -0.44 3.86
C HIS A 114 -7.79 0.36 5.09
N PHE A 115 -8.43 1.51 5.31
CA PHE A 115 -8.23 2.37 6.48
C PHE A 115 -9.57 2.92 6.99
N GLU A 116 -9.69 3.09 8.30
CA GLU A 116 -10.98 3.38 8.95
C GLU A 116 -11.29 4.88 9.04
N HIS A 117 -10.25 5.73 9.11
CA HIS A 117 -10.41 7.17 9.30
C HIS A 117 -10.29 7.96 8.00
N GLY A 118 -11.22 8.88 7.75
CA GLY A 118 -11.18 9.75 6.58
C GLY A 118 -12.38 10.69 6.52
N LEU A 119 -12.38 11.58 5.52
CA LEU A 119 -13.50 12.50 5.29
C LEU A 119 -14.80 11.72 5.04
N HIS A 120 -15.91 12.30 5.51
CA HIS A 120 -17.25 11.75 5.33
C HIS A 120 -17.93 12.36 4.11
N CYS A 121 -18.80 11.56 3.48
CA CYS A 121 -19.63 11.98 2.36
C CYS A 121 -21.11 11.81 2.74
N SER A 122 -21.96 12.76 2.33
CA SER A 122 -23.40 12.74 2.58
C SER A 122 -24.22 12.19 1.39
N LYS A 123 -23.70 12.32 0.17
CA LYS A 123 -24.39 11.92 -1.07
C LYS A 123 -23.83 10.64 -1.71
N ARG A 124 -22.98 9.91 -0.98
CA ARG A 124 -22.38 8.62 -1.37
C ARG A 124 -21.70 7.95 -0.17
N PHE A 125 -21.38 6.66 -0.28
CA PHE A 125 -20.52 6.00 0.69
C PHE A 125 -19.14 6.65 0.74
N SER A 126 -18.64 6.82 1.96
CA SER A 126 -17.33 7.43 2.19
C SER A 126 -16.24 6.43 1.78
N GLY A 127 -15.23 6.90 1.04
CA GLY A 127 -14.10 6.05 0.66
C GLY A 127 -13.32 5.63 1.90
N ARG A 128 -13.04 4.33 2.03
CA ARG A 128 -12.28 3.73 3.15
C ARG A 128 -11.18 2.81 2.67
N TYR A 129 -10.78 2.97 1.42
CA TYR A 129 -9.65 2.27 0.87
C TYR A 129 -9.00 3.09 -0.24
N GLU A 130 -7.75 2.75 -0.49
CA GLU A 130 -7.04 3.06 -1.72
C GLU A 130 -6.48 1.75 -2.29
N THR A 131 -6.01 1.76 -3.53
CA THR A 131 -5.49 0.56 -4.18
C THR A 131 -4.00 0.67 -4.44
N VAL A 132 -3.33 -0.48 -4.49
CA VAL A 132 -1.96 -0.60 -4.99
C VAL A 132 -1.99 -1.60 -6.14
N LEU A 133 -1.62 -1.13 -7.33
CA LEU A 133 -1.39 -2.02 -8.46
C LEU A 133 0.02 -2.58 -8.36
N TRP A 134 0.12 -3.89 -8.08
CA TRP A 134 1.41 -4.59 -8.10
C TRP A 134 1.62 -5.25 -9.45
N PHE A 135 2.57 -4.70 -10.20
CA PHE A 135 3.03 -5.19 -11.50
C PHE A 135 4.43 -5.79 -11.40
N THR A 136 4.73 -6.73 -12.29
CA THR A 136 6.07 -7.32 -12.47
C THR A 136 6.56 -7.11 -13.89
N LYS A 137 7.88 -6.92 -14.07
CA LYS A 137 8.48 -6.76 -15.40
C LYS A 137 8.42 -8.02 -16.25
N THR A 138 8.59 -9.18 -15.62
CA THR A 138 8.52 -10.51 -16.26
C THR A 138 7.89 -11.55 -15.33
N ASP A 139 7.79 -12.80 -15.80
CA ASP A 139 7.40 -13.96 -14.98
C ASP A 139 8.51 -14.49 -14.06
N ALA A 140 9.74 -13.99 -14.16
CA ALA A 140 10.86 -14.37 -13.30
C ALA A 140 10.98 -13.49 -12.04
N TYR A 141 9.88 -12.86 -11.60
CA TYR A 141 9.87 -11.87 -10.52
C TYR A 141 10.20 -12.47 -9.15
N LYS A 142 10.77 -11.63 -8.28
CA LYS A 142 11.00 -12.00 -6.87
C LYS A 142 9.71 -11.95 -6.07
N PHE A 143 9.45 -12.99 -5.26
CA PHE A 143 8.35 -13.00 -4.30
C PHE A 143 8.66 -13.83 -3.04
N ASN A 144 8.87 -13.14 -1.92
CA ASN A 144 9.17 -13.69 -0.60
C ASN A 144 7.93 -13.64 0.29
N LEU A 145 7.16 -14.74 0.35
CA LEU A 145 5.91 -14.77 1.13
C LEU A 145 6.15 -14.85 2.64
N ASP A 146 7.14 -15.62 3.07
CA ASP A 146 7.32 -15.98 4.47
C ASP A 146 7.55 -14.77 5.41
N PRO A 147 8.38 -13.76 5.05
CA PRO A 147 8.57 -12.56 5.88
C PRO A 147 7.32 -11.71 6.09
N VAL A 148 6.29 -11.89 5.26
CA VAL A 148 5.06 -11.08 5.28
C VAL A 148 3.82 -11.88 5.67
N ARG A 149 4.00 -13.10 6.16
CA ARG A 149 2.90 -13.88 6.72
C ARG A 149 2.30 -13.19 7.93
N VAL A 150 1.01 -13.41 8.11
CA VAL A 150 0.25 -12.89 9.26
C VAL A 150 -0.27 -14.05 10.11
N PRO A 151 -0.53 -13.85 11.41
CA PRO A 151 -1.04 -14.90 12.28
C PRO A 151 -2.28 -15.60 11.70
N GLN A 152 -2.32 -16.92 11.90
CA GLN A 152 -3.51 -17.72 11.57
C GLN A 152 -4.66 -17.31 12.48
N LYS A 153 -5.87 -17.19 11.93
CA LYS A 153 -7.08 -16.96 12.75
C LYS A 153 -7.34 -18.13 13.71
N TYR A 154 -7.03 -19.35 13.26
CA TYR A 154 -7.17 -20.58 14.04
C TYR A 154 -5.82 -21.30 14.11
N PRO A 155 -4.91 -20.88 15.02
CA PRO A 155 -3.67 -21.59 15.24
C PRO A 155 -3.95 -23.06 15.58
N GLY A 156 -3.22 -23.98 14.98
CA GLY A 156 -3.41 -25.41 15.23
C GLY A 156 -4.52 -26.08 14.43
N LYS A 157 -5.18 -25.38 13.49
CA LYS A 157 -6.19 -26.00 12.60
C LYS A 157 -5.59 -27.20 11.87
N ARG A 158 -6.19 -28.37 12.03
CA ARG A 158 -5.79 -29.61 11.39
C ARG A 158 -6.66 -29.91 10.18
N HIS A 159 -6.13 -30.69 9.25
CA HIS A 159 -6.93 -31.26 8.16
C HIS A 159 -8.03 -32.16 8.77
N PHE A 160 -9.28 -31.86 8.42
CA PHE A 160 -10.43 -32.60 8.91
C PHE A 160 -10.70 -33.89 8.12
N LYS A 161 -10.21 -33.98 6.88
CA LYS A 161 -10.41 -35.14 5.99
C LYS A 161 -9.25 -35.31 5.01
N GLY A 162 -9.19 -36.47 4.37
CA GLY A 162 -8.20 -36.82 3.36
C GLY A 162 -6.91 -37.42 3.94
N PRO A 163 -5.89 -37.67 3.10
CA PRO A 163 -4.67 -38.40 3.48
C PRO A 163 -3.86 -37.75 4.61
N LYS A 164 -4.03 -36.43 4.83
CA LYS A 164 -3.35 -35.65 5.87
C LYS A 164 -4.21 -35.44 7.13
N MET A 165 -5.30 -36.20 7.30
CA MET A 165 -6.22 -36.04 8.43
C MET A 165 -5.44 -36.05 9.75
N GLY A 166 -5.71 -35.06 10.60
CA GLY A 166 -5.00 -34.91 11.86
C GLY A 166 -3.66 -34.17 11.74
N GLU A 167 -3.10 -33.92 10.56
CA GLU A 167 -1.93 -33.04 10.40
C GLU A 167 -2.33 -31.56 10.43
N LEU A 168 -1.40 -30.68 10.79
CA LEU A 168 -1.60 -29.23 10.75
C LEU A 168 -1.82 -28.76 9.31
N SER A 169 -2.91 -28.00 9.09
CA SER A 169 -3.30 -27.47 7.78
C SER A 169 -2.72 -26.09 7.46
N GLY A 170 -2.14 -25.41 8.45
CA GLY A 170 -1.57 -24.07 8.31
C GLY A 170 -0.04 -24.11 8.26
N ASN A 171 0.56 -23.16 7.54
CA ASN A 171 2.00 -22.94 7.61
C ASN A 171 2.36 -22.37 9.00
N PRO A 172 3.44 -22.87 9.65
CA PRO A 172 3.83 -22.48 11.00
C PRO A 172 4.19 -21.00 11.15
N LEU A 173 4.66 -20.35 10.07
CA LEU A 173 4.99 -18.93 10.05
C LEU A 173 3.76 -18.02 9.87
N GLY A 174 2.58 -18.60 9.64
CA GLY A 174 1.33 -17.86 9.45
C GLY A 174 0.69 -18.05 8.07
N LYS A 175 -0.42 -17.36 7.83
CA LYS A 175 -1.12 -17.37 6.53
C LYS A 175 -0.57 -16.30 5.59
N ASN A 176 -0.82 -16.48 4.31
CA ASN A 176 -0.68 -15.40 3.33
C ASN A 176 -1.56 -14.21 3.78
N PRO A 177 -1.03 -12.97 3.74
CA PRO A 177 -1.79 -11.78 4.15
C PRO A 177 -3.04 -11.51 3.28
N GLY A 178 -3.16 -12.16 2.12
CA GLY A 178 -4.14 -11.85 1.09
C GLY A 178 -3.82 -10.53 0.41
N ASP A 179 -4.78 -9.99 -0.32
CA ASP A 179 -4.66 -8.71 -1.05
C ASP A 179 -5.60 -7.62 -0.51
N VAL A 180 -6.21 -7.84 0.65
CA VAL A 180 -6.97 -6.82 1.40
C VAL A 180 -6.26 -6.55 2.72
N TRP A 181 -5.64 -5.38 2.83
CA TRP A 181 -4.76 -5.04 3.94
C TRP A 181 -5.38 -3.96 4.80
N VAL A 182 -5.65 -4.31 6.05
CA VAL A 182 -6.16 -3.37 7.07
C VAL A 182 -4.97 -2.73 7.76
N ILE A 183 -4.61 -1.52 7.36
CA ILE A 183 -3.48 -0.76 7.91
C ILE A 183 -3.96 0.68 8.15
N PRO A 184 -3.86 1.23 9.38
CA PRO A 184 -4.27 2.60 9.65
C PRO A 184 -3.51 3.61 8.79
N ASN A 185 -4.19 4.68 8.37
CA ASN A 185 -3.53 5.79 7.68
C ASN A 185 -2.83 6.74 8.66
N VAL A 186 -1.82 7.47 8.18
CA VAL A 186 -1.05 8.41 9.00
C VAL A 186 -1.83 9.71 9.17
N LYS A 187 -2.58 9.81 10.28
CA LYS A 187 -3.36 11.00 10.70
C LYS A 187 -2.78 11.62 11.98
N SER A 188 -3.41 12.67 12.51
CA SER A 188 -2.83 13.56 13.53
C SER A 188 -2.23 12.87 14.76
N ASN A 189 -2.85 11.79 15.26
CA ASN A 189 -2.36 11.05 16.43
C ASN A 189 -1.48 9.84 16.07
N HIS A 190 -1.15 9.66 14.79
CA HIS A 190 -0.31 8.55 14.34
C HIS A 190 1.16 8.85 14.64
N VAL A 191 1.89 7.89 15.20
CA VAL A 191 3.29 8.07 15.65
C VAL A 191 4.24 8.50 14.53
N GLU A 192 3.90 8.17 13.28
CA GLU A 192 4.70 8.51 12.10
C GLU A 192 4.34 9.87 11.49
N LYS A 193 3.32 10.57 12.00
CA LYS A 193 2.77 11.79 11.38
C LYS A 193 3.83 12.89 11.32
N THR A 194 3.92 13.50 10.13
CA THR A 194 4.69 14.71 9.87
C THR A 194 3.78 15.78 9.26
N GLU A 195 4.33 16.95 8.95
CA GLU A 195 3.61 18.01 8.23
C GLU A 195 3.14 17.58 6.82
N HIS A 196 3.70 16.50 6.26
CA HIS A 196 3.24 15.97 4.97
C HIS A 196 1.77 15.52 5.06
N PRO A 197 0.86 16.03 4.21
CA PRO A 197 -0.58 15.84 4.37
C PRO A 197 -1.07 14.43 4.00
N CYS A 198 -0.36 13.76 3.11
CA CYS A 198 -0.75 12.50 2.49
C CYS A 198 0.36 11.44 2.63
N GLN A 199 0.89 11.27 3.83
CA GLN A 199 1.89 10.25 4.10
C GLN A 199 1.24 8.86 4.21
N PHE A 200 1.73 7.87 3.45
CA PHE A 200 1.40 6.47 3.68
C PHE A 200 2.26 5.89 4.82
N PRO A 201 1.76 4.89 5.57
CA PRO A 201 2.46 4.30 6.72
C PRO A 201 3.64 3.44 6.27
N VAL A 202 4.71 3.41 7.07
CA VAL A 202 5.90 2.59 6.81
C VAL A 202 5.53 1.11 6.68
N GLU A 203 4.62 0.60 7.52
CA GLU A 203 4.14 -0.79 7.48
C GLU A 203 3.60 -1.23 6.10
N LEU A 204 2.90 -0.32 5.39
CA LEU A 204 2.38 -0.63 4.05
C LEU A 204 3.52 -0.93 3.08
N VAL A 205 4.60 -0.15 3.15
CA VAL A 205 5.76 -0.31 2.26
C VAL A 205 6.71 -1.40 2.73
N GLU A 206 6.87 -1.60 4.04
CA GLU A 206 7.67 -2.72 4.58
C GLU A 206 7.21 -4.06 4.01
N ARG A 207 5.88 -4.26 3.87
CA ARG A 207 5.34 -5.47 3.27
C ARG A 207 5.83 -5.68 1.83
N PHE A 208 5.85 -4.63 1.00
CA PHE A 208 6.37 -4.70 -0.36
C PHE A 208 7.88 -4.90 -0.42
N VAL A 209 8.63 -4.18 0.42
CA VAL A 209 10.10 -4.33 0.50
C VAL A 209 10.44 -5.78 0.85
N LEU A 210 9.83 -6.31 1.90
CA LEU A 210 10.10 -7.68 2.35
C LEU A 210 9.66 -8.74 1.33
N SER A 211 8.54 -8.53 0.64
CA SER A 211 8.02 -9.53 -0.30
C SER A 211 8.62 -9.44 -1.70
N LEU A 212 9.13 -8.30 -2.15
CA LEU A 212 9.51 -8.08 -3.55
C LEU A 212 11.01 -7.81 -3.77
N THR A 213 11.79 -7.83 -2.69
CA THR A 213 13.23 -7.58 -2.70
C THR A 213 13.96 -8.50 -1.71
N ASP A 214 15.26 -8.67 -1.93
CA ASP A 214 16.21 -9.26 -1.00
C ASP A 214 17.06 -8.17 -0.33
N GLU A 215 17.84 -8.54 0.69
CA GLU A 215 18.80 -7.61 1.29
C GLU A 215 19.81 -7.10 0.25
N GLY A 216 20.19 -5.82 0.34
CA GLY A 216 21.07 -5.17 -0.63
C GLY A 216 20.40 -4.69 -1.92
N ASP A 217 19.18 -5.13 -2.23
CA ASP A 217 18.42 -4.62 -3.39
C ASP A 217 18.07 -3.12 -3.23
N ARG A 218 17.69 -2.48 -4.35
CA ARG A 218 17.39 -1.05 -4.42
C ARG A 218 15.89 -0.79 -4.60
N VAL A 219 15.38 0.16 -3.82
CA VAL A 219 13.96 0.57 -3.76
C VAL A 219 13.81 2.04 -4.14
N LEU A 220 13.15 2.30 -5.27
CA LEU A 220 12.93 3.63 -5.83
C LEU A 220 11.51 4.15 -5.51
N ASP A 221 11.42 5.43 -5.18
CA ASP A 221 10.19 6.20 -5.11
C ASP A 221 10.31 7.50 -5.90
N PRO A 222 9.70 7.62 -7.10
CA PRO A 222 9.75 8.84 -7.90
C PRO A 222 8.95 10.01 -7.30
N PHE A 223 8.14 9.78 -6.26
CA PHE A 223 7.31 10.80 -5.61
C PHE A 223 7.48 10.70 -4.08
N LEU A 224 8.72 10.94 -3.64
CA LEU A 224 9.21 10.52 -2.32
C LEU A 224 8.42 11.09 -1.13
N GLY A 225 7.89 12.32 -1.24
CA GLY A 225 7.15 12.98 -0.18
C GLY A 225 7.94 13.01 1.14
N SER A 226 7.40 12.38 2.18
CA SER A 226 8.05 12.28 3.49
C SER A 226 9.13 11.18 3.61
N GLY A 227 9.51 10.51 2.52
CA GLY A 227 10.58 9.51 2.52
C GLY A 227 10.21 8.15 3.12
N THR A 228 8.92 7.80 3.17
CA THR A 228 8.45 6.53 3.79
C THR A 228 9.05 5.30 3.11
N SER A 229 9.14 5.30 1.78
CA SER A 229 9.71 4.23 0.97
C SER A 229 11.20 3.99 1.28
N VAL A 230 12.00 5.06 1.33
CA VAL A 230 13.43 4.99 1.70
C VAL A 230 13.59 4.50 3.14
N VAL A 231 12.76 5.00 4.07
CA VAL A 231 12.76 4.52 5.46
C VAL A 231 12.50 3.01 5.53
N ALA A 232 11.47 2.53 4.83
CA ALA A 232 11.12 1.10 4.80
C ALA A 232 12.25 0.25 4.20
N ALA A 233 12.89 0.71 3.12
CA ALA A 233 14.02 0.03 2.50
C ALA A 233 15.20 -0.11 3.49
N LEU A 234 15.62 1.00 4.09
CA LEU A 234 16.73 1.03 5.04
C LEU A 234 16.50 0.15 6.27
N LYS A 235 15.26 0.12 6.77
CA LYS A 235 14.88 -0.69 7.93
C LYS A 235 15.14 -2.19 7.72
N HIS A 236 15.10 -2.64 6.47
CA HIS A 236 15.31 -4.03 6.08
C HIS A 236 16.63 -4.24 5.34
N GLY A 237 17.61 -3.34 5.45
CA GLY A 237 18.92 -3.54 4.82
C GLY A 237 18.92 -3.43 3.29
N ARG A 238 17.95 -2.71 2.71
CA ARG A 238 17.91 -2.36 1.28
C ARG A 238 18.39 -0.93 1.08
N GLY A 239 18.91 -0.63 -0.11
CA GLY A 239 19.17 0.73 -0.54
C GLY A 239 17.88 1.44 -0.93
N GLY A 240 17.66 2.67 -0.44
CA GLY A 240 16.47 3.46 -0.77
C GLY A 240 16.81 4.73 -1.53
N LEU A 241 16.06 5.07 -2.58
CA LEU A 241 16.24 6.31 -3.30
C LEU A 241 14.92 6.92 -3.78
N GLY A 242 14.89 8.24 -3.93
CA GLY A 242 13.74 8.91 -4.53
C GLY A 242 13.95 10.39 -4.78
N ALA A 243 12.98 10.97 -5.49
CA ALA A 243 12.95 12.40 -5.84
C ALA A 243 11.73 13.08 -5.21
N GLU A 244 11.92 14.31 -4.76
CA GLU A 244 10.86 15.18 -4.27
C GLU A 244 11.08 16.61 -4.76
N LEU A 245 10.01 17.27 -5.20
CA LEU A 245 10.06 18.61 -5.77
C LEU A 245 9.97 19.70 -4.70
N ALA A 246 9.24 19.46 -3.61
CA ALA A 246 9.00 20.45 -2.57
C ALA A 246 10.16 20.44 -1.54
N PRO A 247 10.90 21.55 -1.36
CA PRO A 247 12.03 21.62 -0.43
C PRO A 247 11.67 21.28 1.03
N ASP A 248 10.46 21.65 1.46
CA ASP A 248 9.96 21.32 2.81
C ASP A 248 9.81 19.80 2.99
N TYR A 249 9.32 19.10 1.98
CA TYR A 249 9.17 17.64 2.01
C TYR A 249 10.52 16.93 1.89
N VAL A 250 11.45 17.46 1.09
CA VAL A 250 12.85 17.01 1.08
C VAL A 250 13.47 17.10 2.47
N THR A 251 13.25 18.21 3.19
CA THR A 251 13.76 18.40 4.55
C THR A 251 13.18 17.37 5.52
N ILE A 252 11.86 17.12 5.44
CA ILE A 252 11.18 16.08 6.23
C ILE A 252 11.75 14.68 5.89
N ALA A 253 11.90 14.35 4.62
CA ALA A 253 12.42 13.08 4.16
C ALA A 253 13.85 12.85 4.66
N ARG A 254 14.76 13.83 4.49
CA ARG A 254 16.14 13.76 4.97
C ARG A 254 16.20 13.55 6.48
N SER A 255 15.42 14.30 7.25
CA SER A 255 15.35 14.15 8.72
C SER A 255 14.91 12.75 9.15
N ARG A 256 13.85 12.21 8.51
CA ARG A 256 13.34 10.86 8.80
C ARG A 256 14.34 9.77 8.40
N VAL A 257 14.96 9.89 7.24
CA VAL A 257 15.99 8.96 6.77
C VAL A 257 17.19 8.96 7.71
N GLN A 258 17.65 10.13 8.16
CA GLN A 258 18.74 10.25 9.11
C GLN A 258 18.37 9.64 10.48
N ALA A 259 17.14 9.86 10.96
CA ALA A 259 16.65 9.24 12.18
C ALA A 259 16.58 7.70 12.05
N GLN A 260 16.17 7.17 10.90
CA GLN A 260 16.14 5.74 10.63
C GLN A 260 17.54 5.13 10.62
N GLN A 261 18.50 5.75 9.92
CA GLN A 261 19.89 5.28 9.89
C GLN A 261 20.53 5.26 11.29
N ALA A 262 20.11 6.17 12.17
CA ALA A 262 20.57 6.21 13.54
C ALA A 262 19.77 5.32 14.51
N GLY A 263 18.79 4.54 14.03
CA GLY A 263 17.95 3.68 14.87
C GLY A 263 16.99 4.43 15.81
N ARG A 264 16.72 5.70 15.53
CA ARG A 264 15.91 6.61 16.38
C ARG A 264 14.52 6.88 15.84
N LEU A 265 14.24 6.52 14.58
CA LEU A 265 12.92 6.74 14.00
C LEU A 265 11.90 5.76 14.58
N ILE A 266 10.81 6.29 15.11
CA ILE A 266 9.70 5.50 15.62
C ILE A 266 8.71 5.27 14.48
N THR A 267 8.42 4.01 14.19
CA THR A 267 7.36 3.60 13.25
C THR A 267 6.35 2.72 13.94
N ARG A 268 5.13 2.61 13.38
CA ARG A 268 4.18 1.60 13.82
C ARG A 268 4.77 0.21 13.48
N PRO A 269 4.88 -0.72 14.44
CA PRO A 269 5.34 -2.08 14.13
C PRO A 269 4.39 -2.79 13.17
N MET A 270 4.94 -3.59 12.25
CA MET A 270 4.15 -4.48 11.40
C MET A 270 3.27 -5.39 12.26
N ASN A 271 2.04 -5.63 11.80
CA ASN A 271 1.06 -6.51 12.46
C ASN A 271 0.55 -6.02 13.82
N LYS A 272 0.90 -4.79 14.25
CA LYS A 272 0.23 -4.18 15.40
C LYS A 272 -1.28 -4.16 15.10
N PRO A 273 -2.15 -4.62 16.01
CA PRO A 273 -3.60 -4.54 15.80
C PRO A 273 -4.06 -3.10 15.64
N VAL A 274 -5.14 -2.88 14.88
CA VAL A 274 -5.86 -1.60 14.91
C VAL A 274 -6.39 -1.39 16.32
N PHE A 275 -6.35 -0.15 16.80
CA PHE A 275 -6.76 0.18 18.16
C PHE A 275 -8.23 -0.19 18.36
N ASP A 276 -8.48 -1.01 19.37
CA ASP A 276 -9.83 -1.36 19.82
C ASP A 276 -10.09 -0.66 21.17
N PRO A 277 -11.04 0.28 21.24
CA PRO A 277 -11.32 1.03 22.46
C PRO A 277 -11.84 0.15 23.61
N ILE A 278 -12.50 -0.97 23.31
CA ILE A 278 -13.01 -1.90 24.33
C ILE A 278 -11.84 -2.67 24.94
N VAL A 279 -10.98 -3.24 24.10
CA VAL A 279 -9.77 -3.96 24.56
C VAL A 279 -8.81 -3.03 25.30
N ALA A 280 -8.74 -1.77 24.89
CA ALA A 280 -7.93 -0.74 25.54
C ALA A 280 -8.53 -0.18 26.84
N GLY A 281 -9.73 -0.61 27.26
CA GLY A 281 -10.39 -0.12 28.47
C GLY A 281 -10.81 1.35 28.38
N SER A 282 -11.12 1.86 27.18
CA SER A 282 -11.57 3.23 26.98
C SER A 282 -12.92 3.48 27.66
N ALA A 283 -13.05 4.61 28.35
CA ALA A 283 -14.32 5.07 28.92
C ALA A 283 -15.34 5.46 27.84
N LEU A 284 -14.91 5.66 26.59
CA LEU A 284 -15.74 6.06 25.45
C LEU A 284 -16.26 4.85 24.66
N THR A 285 -16.87 3.89 25.36
CA THR A 285 -17.42 2.65 24.77
C THR A 285 -18.95 2.62 24.80
N THR A 286 -19.58 3.59 25.48
CA THR A 286 -21.04 3.69 25.58
C THR A 286 -21.65 4.37 24.36
N ASN A 287 -22.55 3.70 23.67
CA ASN A 287 -23.35 4.31 22.62
C ASN A 287 -24.46 5.18 23.25
N HIS A 288 -24.36 6.50 23.13
CA HIS A 288 -25.33 7.44 23.69
C HIS A 288 -26.59 7.60 22.83
N TRP A 289 -26.63 7.00 21.64
CA TRP A 289 -27.76 7.08 20.74
C TRP A 289 -28.75 5.96 21.03
N LYS A 290 -30.03 6.31 21.22
CA LYS A 290 -31.12 5.33 21.20
C LYS A 290 -31.21 4.77 19.79
N VAL A 291 -30.90 3.48 19.63
CA VAL A 291 -31.18 2.77 18.39
C VAL A 291 -32.70 2.76 18.23
N PRO A 292 -33.27 3.34 17.17
CA PRO A 292 -34.71 3.27 16.94
C PRO A 292 -35.13 1.79 16.87
N GLU A 293 -36.28 1.45 17.44
CA GLU A 293 -36.86 0.11 17.23
C GLU A 293 -36.99 -0.12 15.73
N VAL A 294 -36.32 -1.17 15.24
CA VAL A 294 -36.36 -1.54 13.84
C VAL A 294 -37.75 -2.06 13.56
N SER A 295 -38.56 -1.27 12.83
CA SER A 295 -39.83 -1.75 12.30
C SER A 295 -39.56 -2.95 11.36
N PRO A 296 -40.25 -4.09 11.52
CA PRO A 296 -40.02 -5.30 10.72
C PRO A 296 -40.47 -5.19 9.24
N LEU A 297 -40.77 -3.98 8.75
CA LEU A 297 -41.25 -3.71 7.39
C LEU A 297 -40.16 -3.76 6.31
N GLN A 298 -39.18 -4.66 6.42
CA GLN A 298 -38.35 -5.00 5.28
C GLN A 298 -39.13 -5.99 4.42
N LEU A 299 -39.64 -5.51 3.28
CA LEU A 299 -40.33 -6.30 2.26
C LEU A 299 -39.56 -7.60 1.98
N SER A 300 -40.13 -8.73 2.39
CA SER A 300 -39.72 -10.04 1.91
C SER A 300 -40.03 -10.10 0.42
N LEU A 301 -39.00 -9.91 -0.40
CA LEU A 301 -39.06 -10.30 -1.81
C LEU A 301 -39.48 -11.77 -1.85
N MET A 302 -40.49 -12.07 -2.67
CA MET A 302 -41.16 -13.36 -2.87
C MET A 302 -40.18 -14.49 -3.21
N GLN A 303 -39.37 -14.91 -2.25
CA GLN A 303 -38.69 -16.20 -2.27
C GLN A 303 -39.69 -17.21 -1.73
N GLN A 304 -40.17 -18.09 -2.61
CA GLN A 304 -40.71 -19.36 -2.15
C GLN A 304 -39.63 -19.99 -1.27
N GLN A 305 -39.89 -20.08 0.03
CA GLN A 305 -39.05 -20.81 0.96
C GLN A 305 -39.13 -22.29 0.58
N ALA A 306 -38.27 -22.73 -0.33
CA ALA A 306 -37.86 -24.11 -0.33
C ALA A 306 -36.94 -24.28 0.90
N PRO A 307 -37.26 -25.16 1.86
CA PRO A 307 -36.37 -25.42 2.97
C PRO A 307 -35.03 -25.92 2.41
N TYR A 308 -33.94 -25.29 2.85
CA TYR A 308 -32.59 -25.77 2.58
C TYR A 308 -32.47 -27.18 3.17
N LYS A 309 -32.51 -28.21 2.31
CA LYS A 309 -32.27 -29.59 2.75
C LYS A 309 -30.80 -29.71 3.13
N VAL A 310 -30.53 -29.69 4.43
CA VAL A 310 -29.28 -30.21 4.97
C VAL A 310 -29.28 -31.70 4.66
N ILE A 311 -28.41 -32.13 3.74
CA ILE A 311 -28.17 -33.55 3.51
C ILE A 311 -27.37 -34.04 4.73
N PRO A 312 -27.89 -34.99 5.52
CA PRO A 312 -27.15 -35.56 6.65
C PRO A 312 -25.84 -36.17 6.18
N HIS A 313 -24.80 -36.01 6.98
CA HIS A 313 -23.42 -36.41 6.67
C HIS A 313 -23.18 -37.93 6.58
N GLU A 314 -24.22 -38.76 6.57
CA GLU A 314 -24.11 -40.22 6.61
C GLU A 314 -24.13 -40.89 5.22
N ASP A 315 -24.35 -40.14 4.14
CA ASP A 315 -24.39 -40.67 2.75
C ASP A 315 -23.26 -40.12 1.84
N ILE A 316 -22.04 -39.92 2.37
CA ILE A 316 -20.81 -39.73 1.56
C ILE A 316 -19.71 -40.66 2.02
#